data_AF-A0AAU2XFL9-F1
#
_entry.id   AF-A0AAU2XFL9-F1
#
_cell.length_a   1.000
_cell.length_b   1.000
_cell.length_c   1.000
_cell.angle_alpha   90.00
_cell.angle_beta   90.00
_cell.angle_gamma   90.00
#
_symmetry.space_group_name_H-M   'P 1'
#
loop_
_entity.id
_entity.type
_entity.pdbx_description
1 polymer ?
#
loop_
_entity_poly.entity_id
_entity_poly.type
_entity_poly.pdbx_seq_one_letter_code
_entity_poly.pdbx_strand_id
1 'polypeptide(L)'
;MTAPARSVEELIGADRAGLWAVDRAREYTDRDGLSSEAALRWVWAQADAGDPLVLAGPGQVWRLPDDVDPGKVGAPASVLLVFERLHEPARVEVRLTGDGTKPGTRAVFPVDVLRPYTLTTWMAWGAFADDQADDQADDAPTGAAAADGEP
;
A
#
# COMPACT_ATOMS: atom_id res chain seq x y z
N MET A 1 7.67 21.09 -13.46
CA MET A 1 6.96 20.31 -14.49
C MET A 1 6.56 19.02 -13.81
N THR A 2 5.29 18.84 -13.47
CA THR A 2 4.81 17.61 -12.81
C THR A 2 4.90 16.47 -13.82
N ALA A 3 5.61 15.40 -13.50
CA ALA A 3 5.60 14.19 -14.33
C ALA A 3 4.16 13.69 -14.44
N PRO A 4 3.69 13.25 -15.63
CA PRO A 4 2.36 12.69 -15.76
C PRO A 4 2.23 11.46 -14.86
N ALA A 5 1.09 11.32 -14.19
CA ALA A 5 0.77 10.10 -13.46
C ALA A 5 0.81 8.92 -14.43
N ARG A 6 1.50 7.84 -14.05
CA ARG A 6 1.53 6.60 -14.83
C ARG A 6 0.17 5.92 -14.74
N SER A 7 -0.31 5.36 -15.84
CA SER A 7 -1.55 4.59 -15.81
C SER A 7 -1.35 3.29 -15.00
N VAL A 8 -2.44 2.73 -14.49
CA VAL A 8 -2.36 1.45 -13.77
C VAL A 8 -1.84 0.34 -14.67
N GLU A 9 -2.18 0.35 -15.95
CA GLU A 9 -1.67 -0.60 -16.94
C GLU A 9 -0.15 -0.50 -17.11
N GLU A 10 0.42 0.70 -17.07
CA GLU A 10 1.88 0.89 -17.10
C GLU A 10 2.58 0.39 -15.83
N LEU A 11 1.88 0.44 -14.70
CA LEU A 11 2.45 0.06 -13.40
C LEU A 11 2.43 -1.45 -13.15
N ILE A 12 1.35 -2.13 -13.53
CA ILE A 12 1.16 -3.56 -13.22
C ILE A 12 0.88 -4.45 -14.44
N GLY A 13 0.79 -3.89 -15.64
CA GLY A 13 0.43 -4.60 -16.87
C GLY A 13 -1.08 -4.72 -17.08
N ALA A 14 -1.51 -4.77 -18.35
CA ALA A 14 -2.93 -4.73 -18.74
C ALA A 14 -3.78 -5.84 -18.10
N ASP A 15 -3.33 -7.11 -18.11
CA ASP A 15 -4.09 -8.22 -17.51
C ASP A 15 -4.35 -8.01 -16.01
N ARG A 16 -3.31 -7.59 -15.27
CA ARG A 16 -3.43 -7.35 -13.82
C ARG A 16 -4.26 -6.10 -13.55
N ALA A 17 -4.12 -5.07 -14.37
CA ALA A 17 -4.91 -3.86 -14.27
C ALA A 17 -6.40 -4.13 -14.50
N GLY A 18 -6.74 -5.00 -15.47
CA GLY A 18 -8.11 -5.47 -15.68
C GLY A 18 -8.69 -6.21 -14.48
N LEU A 19 -7.95 -7.17 -13.91
CA LEU A 19 -8.37 -7.89 -12.71
C LEU A 19 -8.54 -6.96 -11.51
N TRP A 20 -7.60 -6.06 -11.30
CA TRP A 20 -7.67 -5.04 -10.24
C TRP A 20 -8.90 -4.15 -10.40
N ALA A 21 -9.17 -3.64 -11.61
CA ALA A 21 -10.28 -2.73 -11.85
C ALA A 21 -11.64 -3.42 -11.62
N VAL A 22 -11.76 -4.70 -12.01
CA VAL A 22 -12.96 -5.50 -11.75
C VAL A 22 -13.17 -5.73 -10.25
N ASP A 23 -12.11 -6.10 -9.52
CA ASP A 23 -12.17 -6.28 -8.07
C ASP A 23 -12.58 -4.99 -7.36
N ARG A 24 -11.93 -3.88 -7.71
CA ARG A 24 -12.23 -2.55 -7.17
C ARG A 24 -13.65 -2.09 -7.51
N ALA A 25 -14.13 -2.37 -8.72
CA ALA A 25 -15.50 -2.04 -9.14
C ALA A 25 -16.56 -2.84 -8.37
N ARG A 26 -16.27 -4.07 -7.93
CA ARG A 26 -17.16 -4.84 -7.06
C ARG A 26 -17.35 -4.14 -5.72
N GLU A 27 -16.29 -3.60 -5.12
CA GLU A 27 -16.40 -2.84 -3.86
C GLU A 27 -17.43 -1.70 -3.97
N TYR A 28 -17.42 -0.93 -5.07
CA TYR A 28 -18.37 0.17 -5.29
C TYR A 28 -19.77 -0.31 -5.70
N THR A 29 -19.87 -1.46 -6.36
CA THR A 29 -21.17 -2.10 -6.62
C THR A 29 -21.82 -2.47 -5.29
N ASP A 30 -21.07 -3.12 -4.40
CA ASP A 30 -21.57 -3.64 -3.12
C ASP A 30 -21.89 -2.52 -2.12
N ARG A 31 -21.08 -1.45 -2.09
CA ARG A 31 -21.24 -0.33 -1.15
C ARG A 31 -22.23 0.72 -1.60
N ASP A 32 -22.16 1.13 -2.87
CA ASP A 32 -22.86 2.30 -3.38
C ASP A 32 -24.03 1.92 -4.31
N GLY A 33 -24.23 0.63 -4.57
CA GLY A 33 -25.32 0.14 -5.42
C GLY A 33 -25.16 0.51 -6.90
N LEU A 34 -23.93 0.87 -7.32
CA LEU A 34 -23.65 1.15 -8.73
C LEU A 34 -23.80 -0.12 -9.57
N SER A 35 -24.25 0.01 -10.81
CA SER A 35 -24.15 -1.11 -11.75
C SER A 35 -22.69 -1.44 -12.02
N SER A 36 -22.36 -2.71 -12.25
CA SER A 36 -20.97 -3.13 -12.48
C SER A 36 -20.30 -2.37 -13.64
N GLU A 37 -21.05 -2.04 -14.69
CA GLU A 37 -20.56 -1.22 -15.81
C GLU A 37 -20.28 0.24 -15.40
N ALA A 38 -21.15 0.84 -14.60
CA ALA A 38 -20.93 2.20 -14.08
C ALA A 38 -19.75 2.24 -13.11
N ALA A 39 -19.66 1.25 -12.21
CA ALA A 39 -18.55 1.12 -11.27
C ALA A 39 -17.20 0.93 -11.99
N LEU A 40 -17.13 0.07 -12.99
CA LEU A 40 -15.89 -0.17 -13.74
C LEU A 40 -15.44 1.09 -14.50
N ARG A 41 -16.35 1.77 -15.20
CA ARG A 41 -16.04 3.03 -15.89
C ARG A 41 -15.57 4.11 -14.91
N TRP A 42 -16.22 4.20 -13.75
CA TRP A 42 -15.84 5.16 -12.72
C TRP A 42 -14.46 4.85 -12.14
N VAL A 43 -14.16 3.57 -11.83
CA VAL A 43 -12.85 3.14 -11.33
C VAL A 43 -11.75 3.53 -12.30
N TRP A 44 -11.89 3.24 -13.59
CA TRP A 44 -10.89 3.65 -14.58
C TRP A 44 -10.72 5.15 -14.68
N ALA A 45 -11.82 5.91 -14.73
CA ALA A 45 -11.75 7.37 -14.78
C ALA A 45 -11.03 7.98 -13.57
N GLN A 46 -11.26 7.44 -12.37
CA GLN A 46 -10.57 7.89 -11.15
C GLN A 46 -9.12 7.42 -11.10
N ALA A 47 -8.83 6.21 -11.58
CA ALA A 47 -7.47 5.70 -11.68
C ALA A 47 -6.60 6.58 -12.59
N ASP A 48 -7.13 6.94 -13.76
CA ASP A 48 -6.48 7.85 -14.71
C ASP A 48 -6.35 9.28 -14.15
N ALA A 49 -7.28 9.71 -13.31
CA ALA A 49 -7.19 10.96 -12.57
C ALA A 49 -6.17 10.91 -11.42
N GLY A 50 -5.60 9.74 -11.12
CA GLY A 50 -4.66 9.57 -10.02
C GLY A 50 -5.32 9.60 -8.64
N ASP A 51 -6.63 9.36 -8.52
CA ASP A 51 -7.36 9.46 -7.25
C ASP A 51 -6.86 8.41 -6.25
N PRO A 52 -6.25 8.82 -5.12
CA PRO A 52 -5.77 7.89 -4.12
C PRO A 52 -6.88 7.07 -3.46
N LEU A 53 -8.13 7.56 -3.42
CA LEU A 53 -9.25 6.80 -2.86
C LEU A 53 -9.51 5.51 -3.63
N VAL A 54 -9.31 5.55 -4.95
CA VAL A 54 -9.48 4.40 -5.84
C VAL A 54 -8.19 3.60 -5.93
N LEU A 55 -7.07 4.29 -6.10
CA LEU A 55 -5.78 3.64 -6.35
C LEU A 55 -5.24 2.93 -5.13
N ALA A 56 -5.36 3.52 -3.92
CA ALA A 56 -4.70 3.01 -2.71
C ALA A 56 -4.83 1.49 -2.60
N GLY A 57 -3.69 0.85 -2.75
CA GLY A 57 -3.58 -0.58 -2.89
C GLY A 57 -2.25 -1.04 -2.31
N PRO A 58 -2.22 -2.25 -1.79
CA PRO A 58 -1.01 -2.81 -1.21
C PRO A 58 0.11 -2.96 -2.25
N GLY A 59 1.35 -2.79 -1.79
CA GLY A 59 2.55 -2.82 -2.61
C GLY A 59 2.82 -1.55 -3.42
N GLN A 60 1.96 -0.52 -3.30
CA GLN A 60 2.15 0.75 -3.99
C GLN A 60 3.17 1.65 -3.29
N VAL A 61 4.01 2.31 -4.08
CA VAL A 61 4.99 3.29 -3.63
C VAL A 61 4.60 4.68 -4.12
N TRP A 62 4.26 5.52 -3.16
CA TRP A 62 3.85 6.90 -3.34
C TRP A 62 5.01 7.82 -2.95
N ARG A 63 5.39 8.72 -3.84
CA ARG A 63 6.48 9.68 -3.60
C ARG A 63 5.98 11.10 -3.68
N LEU A 64 6.44 11.91 -2.74
CA LEU A 64 6.23 13.34 -2.79
C LEU A 64 7.08 13.89 -3.96
N PRO A 65 6.55 14.78 -4.81
CA PRO A 65 7.36 15.45 -5.82
C PRO A 65 8.51 16.24 -5.18
N ASP A 66 9.70 16.23 -5.80
CA ASP A 66 10.90 16.89 -5.25
C ASP A 66 10.73 18.40 -5.03
N ASP A 67 9.79 19.03 -5.73
CA ASP A 67 9.46 20.45 -5.60
C ASP A 67 8.46 20.77 -4.47
N VAL A 68 7.91 19.75 -3.81
CA VAL A 68 6.93 19.90 -2.73
C VAL A 68 7.60 19.77 -1.36
N ASP A 69 7.45 20.82 -0.55
CA ASP A 69 7.91 20.84 0.84
C ASP A 69 6.96 20.01 1.73
N PRO A 70 7.43 18.92 2.36
CA PRO A 70 6.57 18.04 3.16
C PRO A 70 5.93 18.75 4.36
N GLY A 71 6.59 19.74 4.96
CA GLY A 71 6.06 20.49 6.09
C GLY A 71 4.86 21.36 5.71
N LYS A 72 4.79 21.86 4.47
CA LYS A 72 3.69 22.70 3.99
C LYS A 72 2.42 21.92 3.67
N VAL A 73 2.58 20.67 3.25
CA VAL A 73 1.46 19.79 2.86
C VAL A 73 1.07 18.81 3.98
N GLY A 74 1.76 18.85 5.11
CA GLY A 74 1.53 17.92 6.23
C GLY A 74 1.90 16.47 5.89
N ALA A 75 2.87 16.27 5.00
CA ALA A 75 3.33 14.95 4.57
C ALA A 75 4.20 14.31 5.68
N PRO A 76 3.89 13.08 6.12
CA PRO A 76 4.64 12.42 7.20
C PRO A 76 6.04 11.95 6.77
N ALA A 77 6.26 11.72 5.48
CA ALA A 77 7.55 11.30 4.91
C ALA A 77 7.61 11.60 3.41
N SER A 78 8.80 11.63 2.80
CA SER A 78 8.93 11.84 1.35
C SER A 78 8.46 10.65 0.52
N VAL A 79 8.45 9.44 1.10
CA VAL A 79 8.02 8.19 0.44
C VAL A 79 7.12 7.39 1.37
N LEU A 80 6.00 6.91 0.82
CA LEU A 80 5.04 6.03 1.49
C LEU A 80 4.91 4.72 0.71
N LEU A 81 5.19 3.60 1.37
CA LEU A 81 4.87 2.27 0.86
C LEU A 81 3.58 1.79 1.50
N VAL A 82 2.54 1.53 0.72
CA VAL A 82 1.26 1.01 1.21
C VAL A 82 1.38 -0.49 1.47
N PHE A 83 1.19 -0.89 2.71
CA PHE A 83 1.13 -2.30 3.12
C PHE A 83 -0.28 -2.85 3.00
N GLU A 84 -1.26 -2.10 3.50
CA GLU A 84 -2.65 -2.52 3.54
C GLU A 84 -3.59 -1.32 3.37
N ARG A 85 -4.74 -1.55 2.73
CA ARG A 85 -5.86 -0.61 2.71
C ARG A 85 -6.91 -1.11 3.69
N LEU A 86 -7.20 -0.29 4.70
CA LEU A 86 -8.23 -0.56 5.68
C LEU A 86 -9.53 0.11 5.23
N HIS A 87 -10.63 -0.64 5.35
CA HIS A 87 -11.94 -0.15 4.99
C HIS A 87 -12.70 0.24 6.27
N GLU A 88 -13.30 1.45 6.27
CA GLU A 88 -14.18 1.98 7.31
C GLU A 88 -13.50 2.45 8.63
N PRO A 89 -13.11 3.74 8.73
CA PRO A 89 -13.03 4.73 7.66
C PRO A 89 -11.86 4.41 6.71
N ALA A 90 -11.89 4.96 5.48
CA ALA A 90 -10.85 4.70 4.48
C ALA A 90 -9.46 5.13 4.97
N ARG A 91 -8.60 4.15 5.24
CA ARG A 91 -7.25 4.33 5.78
C ARG A 91 -6.25 3.46 5.04
N VAL A 92 -4.98 3.82 5.16
CA VAL A 92 -3.85 3.05 4.63
C VAL A 92 -2.84 2.82 5.75
N GLU A 93 -2.39 1.58 5.89
CA GLU A 93 -1.17 1.29 6.64
C GLU A 93 0.01 1.46 5.69
N VAL A 94 0.95 2.31 6.09
CA VAL A 94 2.12 2.64 5.28
C VAL A 94 3.40 2.47 6.06
N ARG A 95 4.48 2.10 5.36
CA ARG A 95 5.84 2.24 5.86
C ARG A 95 6.43 3.56 5.38
N LEU A 96 6.82 4.37 6.35
CA LEU A 96 7.46 5.66 6.13
C LEU A 96 8.90 5.45 5.70
N THR A 97 9.31 6.11 4.62
CA THR A 97 10.70 6.10 4.13
C THR A 97 11.11 7.51 3.67
N GLY A 98 12.35 7.92 3.93
CA GLY A 98 12.89 9.21 3.52
C GLY A 98 13.61 9.96 4.65
N ASP A 99 14.15 11.13 4.31
CA ASP A 99 14.97 11.93 5.22
C ASP A 99 14.21 12.32 6.49
N GLY A 100 14.77 11.96 7.65
CA GLY A 100 14.23 12.33 8.96
C GLY A 100 13.27 11.34 9.62
N THR A 101 12.87 10.25 8.95
CA THR A 101 12.10 9.16 9.56
C THR A 101 12.98 7.97 9.86
N LYS A 102 12.73 7.27 10.98
CA LYS A 102 13.37 5.97 11.21
C LYS A 102 12.89 5.02 10.11
N PRO A 103 13.78 4.53 9.22
CA PRO A 103 13.38 3.63 8.14
C PRO A 103 12.67 2.41 8.74
N GLY A 104 11.54 2.03 8.16
CA GLY A 104 10.78 0.86 8.60
C GLY A 104 9.59 1.15 9.52
N THR A 105 9.40 2.39 9.98
CA THR A 105 8.24 2.76 10.82
C THR A 105 6.93 2.56 10.06
N ARG A 106 6.05 1.68 10.57
CA ARG A 106 4.68 1.52 10.07
C ARG A 106 3.73 2.44 10.82
N ALA A 107 2.79 3.04 10.10
CA ALA A 107 1.77 3.89 10.68
C ALA A 107 0.51 3.88 9.81
N VAL A 108 -0.64 4.16 10.44
CA VAL A 108 -1.94 4.19 9.78
C VAL A 108 -2.38 5.63 9.60
N PHE A 109 -2.71 6.01 8.36
CA PHE A 109 -3.19 7.34 8.01
C PHE A 109 -4.53 7.27 7.29
N PRO A 110 -5.34 8.35 7.32
CA PRO A 110 -6.43 8.49 6.36
C PRO A 110 -5.87 8.41 4.93
N VAL A 111 -6.60 7.78 4.02
CA VAL A 111 -6.17 7.62 2.62
C VAL A 111 -5.86 8.95 1.92
N ASP A 112 -6.50 10.04 2.37
CA ASP A 112 -6.24 11.41 1.90
C ASP A 112 -4.80 11.88 2.11
N VAL A 113 -4.03 11.22 2.98
CA VAL A 113 -2.58 11.49 3.13
C VAL A 113 -1.83 11.31 1.82
N LEU A 114 -2.35 10.52 0.88
CA LEU A 114 -1.73 10.24 -0.41
C LEU A 114 -1.99 11.34 -1.45
N ARG A 115 -2.90 12.28 -1.21
CA ARG A 115 -3.25 13.36 -2.17
C ARG A 115 -2.05 14.19 -2.68
N PRO A 116 -1.07 14.60 -1.84
CA PRO A 116 0.08 15.35 -2.35
C PRO A 116 1.14 14.44 -3.02
N TYR A 117 0.96 13.12 -2.98
CA TYR A 117 1.93 12.16 -3.51
C TYR A 117 1.57 11.73 -4.93
N THR A 118 2.58 11.28 -5.66
CA THR A 118 2.44 10.61 -6.96
C THR A 118 2.73 9.12 -6.81
N LEU A 119 1.86 8.28 -7.36
CA LEU A 119 2.12 6.85 -7.46
C LEU A 119 3.24 6.59 -8.47
N THR A 120 4.37 6.07 -8.00
CA THR A 120 5.57 5.87 -8.84
C THR A 120 5.81 4.43 -9.25
N THR A 121 5.39 3.49 -8.42
CA THR A 121 5.63 2.05 -8.61
C THR A 121 4.58 1.26 -7.88
N TRP A 122 4.23 0.10 -8.43
CA TRP A 122 3.35 -0.87 -7.78
C TRP A 122 4.03 -2.23 -7.80
N MET A 123 4.55 -2.64 -6.64
CA MET A 123 5.23 -3.92 -6.48
C MET A 123 4.21 -5.05 -6.33
N ALA A 124 4.55 -6.24 -6.82
CA ALA A 124 3.75 -7.44 -6.57
C ALA A 124 3.81 -7.80 -5.08
N TRP A 125 2.65 -8.14 -4.49
CA TRP A 125 2.49 -8.47 -3.06
C TRP A 125 3.51 -9.52 -2.55
N GLY A 126 3.97 -10.44 -3.41
CA GLY A 126 4.99 -11.45 -3.06
C GLY A 126 6.38 -10.90 -2.72
N ALA A 127 6.68 -9.63 -2.97
CA ALA A 127 7.96 -9.02 -2.63
C ALA A 127 8.11 -8.66 -1.14
N PHE A 128 7.01 -8.65 -0.37
CA PHE A 128 7.00 -8.20 1.04
C PHE A 128 6.83 -9.33 2.06
N ALA A 129 6.53 -10.55 1.61
CA ALA A 129 6.28 -11.69 2.49
C ALA A 129 7.54 -12.21 3.20
N ASP A 130 8.74 -11.85 2.72
CA ASP A 130 10.02 -12.33 3.25
C ASP A 130 10.41 -11.62 4.57
N ASP A 131 9.90 -10.41 4.82
CA ASP A 131 10.25 -9.58 6.00
C ASP A 131 9.42 -9.93 7.25
N GLN A 132 8.38 -10.77 7.12
CA GLN A 132 7.53 -11.19 8.24
C GLN A 132 8.00 -12.48 8.92
N ALA A 133 8.94 -13.21 8.33
CA ALA A 133 9.37 -14.52 8.85
C ALA A 133 10.39 -14.43 10.00
N ASP A 134 11.02 -13.27 10.23
CA ASP A 134 12.13 -13.14 11.19
C ASP A 134 11.69 -12.71 12.61
N ASP A 135 10.50 -12.10 12.76
CA ASP A 135 10.04 -11.58 14.08
C ASP A 135 9.30 -12.64 14.93
N GLN A 136 9.17 -13.88 14.44
CA GLN A 136 8.42 -14.95 15.11
C GLN A 136 9.29 -16.11 15.63
N ALA A 137 10.60 -15.90 15.79
CA ALA A 137 11.55 -16.91 16.24
C ALA A 137 12.33 -16.48 17.50
N ASP A 138 11.67 -16.07 18.58
CA ASP A 138 12.30 -16.03 19.91
C ASP A 138 11.27 -16.23 21.03
N ASP A 139 10.68 -17.43 21.11
CA ASP A 139 10.29 -18.03 22.40
C ASP A 139 10.24 -19.56 22.23
N ALA A 140 11.42 -20.16 22.11
CA ALA A 140 11.59 -21.58 22.36
C ALA A 140 12.34 -21.73 23.69
N PRO A 141 11.72 -22.30 24.76
CA PRO A 141 12.49 -22.69 25.92
C PRO A 141 13.37 -23.91 25.56
N THR A 142 14.60 -23.63 25.15
CA THR A 142 15.67 -24.63 25.11
C THR A 142 16.23 -24.81 26.52
N GLY A 143 15.84 -25.92 27.15
CA GLY A 143 16.45 -26.46 28.36
C GLY A 143 16.52 -27.98 28.28
N ALA A 144 17.46 -28.48 27.47
CA ALA A 144 17.83 -29.89 27.33
C ALA A 144 18.35 -30.46 28.68
N ALA A 145 17.82 -31.59 29.14
CA ALA A 145 18.40 -32.94 29.06
C ALA A 145 19.65 -33.20 29.92
N ALA A 146 19.57 -34.19 30.83
CA ALA A 146 20.66 -35.12 31.11
C ALA A 146 20.09 -36.44 31.66
N ALA A 147 20.48 -37.53 31.01
CA ALA A 147 20.11 -38.91 31.31
C ALA A 147 21.11 -39.58 32.27
N ASP A 148 20.66 -40.74 32.79
CA ASP A 148 21.42 -41.96 33.08
C ASP A 148 22.31 -42.10 34.34
N GLY A 149 22.16 -43.25 35.02
CA GLY A 149 23.23 -43.87 35.83
C GLY A 149 22.84 -44.42 37.22
N GLU A 150 22.56 -45.73 37.28
CA GLU A 150 22.52 -46.62 38.46
C GLU A 150 23.78 -46.55 39.36
N PRO A 151 23.73 -46.97 40.64
CA PRO A 151 23.79 -48.40 41.00
C PRO A 151 22.83 -48.88 42.12
#